data_AF-A0A2G8RNV2-F1
#
_entry.id   AF-A0A2G8RNV2-F1
#
_cell.length_a   1.000
_cell.length_b   1.000
_cell.length_c   1.000
_cell.angle_alpha   90.00
_cell.angle_beta   90.00
_cell.angle_gamma   90.00
#
_symmetry.space_group_name_H-M   'P 1'
#
loop_
_entity.id
_entity.type
_entity.pdbx_description
1 polymer ?
#
loop_
_entity_poly.entity_id
_entity_poly.type
_entity_poly.pdbx_seq_one_letter_code
_entity_poly.pdbx_strand_id
1 'polypeptide(L)'
;MPPSRAPRRKACQALLPDGTTPCSATFRGWGRYCPAHLDEHARLAGQYKDAAARAERLRRQGELADRQVRALSSVSTADHALERVRGYLCALGEERRAREAYLRRFPAESASTLQFSASRSFARARARAVGSASASASGSGGEGWSGGEGEGEGEFGPGGAGSLERSSSRGSRFTDDERHEQRLADLQEREAACAALIERLQQRREEIVAAMQVRRGGRESSQVDLEREPLLAAARESRPSRWGRVGWAWRIALLAILLGVIPLVVALTFLKRVGVSKSASI
;
A
#
# COMPACT_ATOMS: atom_id res chain seq x y z
N MET A 1 25.05 56.31 15.85
CA MET A 1 24.57 55.34 14.83
C MET A 1 25.77 54.61 14.26
N PRO A 2 25.83 53.26 14.32
CA PRO A 2 26.94 52.52 13.73
C PRO A 2 26.94 52.68 12.20
N PRO A 3 28.10 52.84 11.55
CA PRO A 3 28.16 53.02 10.09
C PRO A 3 27.63 51.77 9.37
N SER A 4 26.72 51.97 8.41
CA SER A 4 26.22 50.89 7.57
C SER A 4 27.39 50.34 6.75
N ARG A 5 27.92 49.17 7.14
CA ARG A 5 28.96 48.48 6.36
C ARG A 5 28.41 48.23 4.95
N ALA A 6 29.08 48.79 3.94
CA ALA A 6 28.74 48.53 2.55
C ALA A 6 28.68 47.00 2.30
N PRO A 7 27.65 46.49 1.59
CA PRO A 7 27.48 45.05 1.40
C PRO A 7 28.69 44.47 0.66
N ARG A 8 29.38 43.54 1.31
CA ARG A 8 30.52 42.83 0.73
C ARG A 8 30.06 42.02 -0.48
N ARG A 9 30.90 41.97 -1.53
CA ARG A 9 30.69 41.04 -2.65
C ARG A 9 30.74 39.61 -2.09
N LYS A 10 29.75 38.79 -2.43
CA LYS A 10 29.68 37.36 -2.08
C LYS A 10 29.76 36.53 -3.36
N ALA A 11 30.33 35.32 -3.26
CA ALA A 11 30.26 34.33 -4.32
C ALA A 11 28.89 33.62 -4.30
N CYS A 12 28.39 33.27 -5.47
CA CYS A 12 27.18 32.45 -5.60
C CYS A 12 27.43 31.03 -5.09
N GLN A 13 26.51 30.51 -4.28
CA GLN A 13 26.61 29.15 -3.71
C GLN A 13 25.94 28.07 -4.58
N ALA A 14 25.27 28.44 -5.68
CA ALA A 14 24.67 27.47 -6.60
C ALA A 14 25.76 26.68 -7.34
N LEU A 15 25.50 25.40 -7.60
CA LEU A 15 26.32 24.58 -8.48
C LEU A 15 25.91 24.80 -9.95
N LEU A 16 26.71 24.31 -10.90
CA LEU A 16 26.38 24.23 -12.33
C LEU A 16 25.61 22.93 -12.63
N PRO A 17 25.04 22.73 -13.84
CA PRO A 17 24.16 21.59 -14.11
C PRO A 17 24.82 20.23 -13.93
N ASP A 18 26.16 20.20 -13.90
CA ASP A 18 26.98 19.04 -13.53
C ASP A 18 26.83 18.63 -12.06
N GLY A 19 26.29 19.50 -11.20
CA GLY A 19 26.09 19.26 -9.78
C GLY A 19 27.37 19.24 -8.96
N THR A 20 28.48 19.75 -9.51
CA THR A 20 29.80 19.72 -8.84
C THR A 20 30.55 21.04 -8.96
N THR A 21 30.45 21.73 -10.10
CA THR A 21 31.18 22.99 -10.30
C THR A 21 30.42 24.16 -9.67
N PRO A 22 31.00 24.95 -8.75
CA PRO A 22 30.31 26.11 -8.18
C PRO A 22 30.22 27.25 -9.20
N CYS A 23 29.15 28.04 -9.10
CA CYS A 23 29.00 29.25 -9.91
C CYS A 23 30.09 30.29 -9.58
N SER A 24 30.80 30.77 -10.61
CA SER A 24 31.86 31.78 -10.48
C SER A 24 31.35 33.21 -10.27
N ALA A 25 30.04 33.46 -10.38
CA ALA A 25 29.47 34.79 -10.27
C ALA A 25 29.64 35.38 -8.86
N THR A 26 30.02 36.65 -8.79
CA THR A 26 29.99 37.43 -7.55
C THR A 26 28.90 38.49 -7.62
N PHE A 27 28.21 38.71 -6.51
CA PHE A 27 27.10 39.66 -6.45
C PHE A 27 27.09 40.45 -5.14
N ARG A 28 26.37 41.57 -5.12
CA ARG A 28 26.13 42.38 -3.92
C ARG A 28 24.69 42.11 -3.47
N GLY A 29 24.50 41.62 -2.24
CA GLY A 29 23.16 41.34 -1.72
C GLY A 29 23.17 40.53 -0.43
N TRP A 30 21.96 40.34 0.12
CA TRP A 30 21.76 39.61 1.37
C TRP A 30 21.61 38.09 1.17
N GLY A 31 21.32 37.64 -0.06
CA GLY A 31 21.10 36.24 -0.41
C GLY A 31 22.38 35.39 -0.59
N ARG A 32 22.16 34.12 -0.96
CA ARG A 32 23.18 33.09 -1.25
C ARG A 32 23.47 32.93 -2.74
N TYR A 33 22.52 33.31 -3.58
CA TYR A 33 22.55 33.08 -5.02
C TYR A 33 22.61 34.41 -5.76
N CYS A 34 23.33 34.44 -6.89
CA CYS A 34 23.25 35.56 -7.82
C CYS A 34 21.83 35.65 -8.41
N PRO A 35 21.43 36.80 -9.00
CA PRO A 35 20.06 36.99 -9.50
C PRO A 35 19.56 35.86 -10.41
N ALA A 36 20.38 35.43 -11.38
CA ALA A 36 20.02 34.33 -12.29
C ALA A 36 19.72 33.00 -11.55
N HIS A 37 20.56 32.64 -10.57
CA HIS A 37 20.36 31.41 -9.79
C HIS A 37 19.26 31.56 -8.73
N LEU A 38 18.91 32.79 -8.32
CA LEU A 38 17.78 33.04 -7.43
C LEU A 38 16.45 32.77 -8.14
N ASP A 39 16.32 33.20 -9.41
CA ASP A 39 15.15 32.91 -10.24
C ASP A 39 15.04 31.40 -10.52
N GLU A 40 16.15 30.74 -10.82
CA GLU A 40 16.18 29.29 -11.00
C GLU A 40 15.81 28.55 -9.71
N HIS A 41 16.34 28.97 -8.57
CA HIS A 41 15.99 28.42 -7.25
C HIS A 41 14.48 28.54 -7.01
N ALA A 42 13.89 29.72 -7.23
CA ALA A 42 12.46 29.92 -7.07
C ALA A 42 11.64 29.00 -8.00
N ARG A 43 12.07 28.84 -9.25
CA ARG A 43 11.42 27.96 -10.24
C ARG A 43 11.47 26.49 -9.81
N LEU A 44 12.66 25.96 -9.50
CA LEU A 44 12.80 24.55 -9.08
C LEU A 44 12.10 24.30 -7.74
N ALA A 45 12.12 25.28 -6.83
CA ALA A 45 11.40 25.20 -5.58
C ALA A 45 9.89 25.13 -5.77
N GLY A 46 9.34 25.91 -6.71
CA GLY A 46 7.95 25.81 -7.12
C GLY A 46 7.62 24.42 -7.68
N GLN A 47 8.44 23.93 -8.62
CA GLN A 47 8.23 22.64 -9.27
C GLN A 47 8.16 21.46 -8.29
N TYR A 48 9.10 21.34 -7.35
CA TYR A 48 9.04 20.24 -6.39
C TYR A 48 7.86 20.39 -5.42
N LYS A 49 7.46 21.62 -5.05
CA LYS A 49 6.29 21.87 -4.19
C LYS A 49 4.99 21.50 -4.91
N ASP A 50 4.87 21.83 -6.19
CA ASP A 50 3.72 21.46 -7.01
C ASP A 50 3.64 19.94 -7.18
N ALA A 51 4.78 19.27 -7.41
CA ALA A 51 4.85 17.81 -7.47
C ALA A 51 4.45 17.18 -6.13
N ALA A 52 4.97 17.69 -5.00
CA ALA A 52 4.59 17.22 -3.68
C ALA A 52 3.09 17.41 -3.39
N ALA A 53 2.52 18.56 -3.80
CA ALA A 53 1.09 18.81 -3.67
C ALA A 53 0.25 17.87 -4.54
N ARG A 54 0.72 17.51 -5.74
CA ARG A 54 0.07 16.48 -6.58
C ARG A 54 0.10 15.11 -5.92
N ALA A 55 1.27 14.68 -5.44
CA ALA A 55 1.42 13.41 -4.74
C ALA A 55 0.50 13.34 -3.51
N GLU A 56 0.43 14.41 -2.70
CA GLU A 56 -0.44 14.45 -1.52
C GLU A 56 -1.93 14.43 -1.87
N ARG A 57 -2.36 15.05 -2.98
CA ARG A 57 -3.75 14.93 -3.46
C ARG A 57 -4.11 13.50 -3.84
N LEU A 58 -3.19 12.80 -4.50
CA LEU A 58 -3.39 11.41 -4.95
C LEU A 58 -3.22 10.39 -3.82
N ARG A 59 -2.50 10.75 -2.75
CA ARG A 59 -2.26 9.90 -1.59
C ARG A 59 -3.53 9.25 -1.04
N ARG A 60 -4.58 10.04 -0.82
CA ARG A 60 -5.87 9.55 -0.30
C ARG A 60 -6.57 8.53 -1.21
N GLN A 61 -6.21 8.51 -2.49
CA GLN A 61 -6.78 7.63 -3.50
C GLN A 61 -5.91 6.39 -3.75
N GLY A 62 -4.58 6.54 -3.64
CA GLY A 62 -3.60 5.49 -3.87
C GLY A 62 -3.23 4.66 -2.65
N GLU A 63 -3.39 5.17 -1.43
CA GLU A 63 -3.18 4.39 -0.20
C GLU A 63 -4.43 3.54 0.08
N LEU A 64 -4.38 2.26 -0.30
CA LEU A 64 -5.42 1.28 0.02
C LEU A 64 -4.99 0.40 1.17
N ALA A 65 -5.87 0.25 2.17
CA ALA A 65 -5.68 -0.71 3.24
C ALA A 65 -5.89 -2.14 2.74
N ASP A 66 -5.20 -3.12 3.35
CA ASP A 66 -5.34 -4.53 3.01
C ASP A 66 -6.80 -5.03 3.03
N ARG A 67 -7.62 -4.52 3.96
CA ARG A 67 -9.04 -4.84 4.04
C ARG A 67 -9.80 -4.40 2.78
N GLN A 68 -9.46 -3.24 2.21
CA GLN A 68 -10.08 -2.73 0.98
C GLN A 68 -9.67 -3.58 -0.22
N VAL A 69 -8.40 -4.01 -0.30
CA VAL A 69 -7.91 -4.89 -1.36
C VAL A 69 -8.66 -6.23 -1.34
N ARG A 70 -8.81 -6.86 -0.16
CA ARG A 70 -9.54 -8.13 -0.01
C ARG A 70 -11.03 -8.00 -0.34
N ALA A 71 -11.64 -6.85 -0.05
CA ALA A 71 -13.05 -6.58 -0.33
C ALA A 71 -13.38 -6.44 -1.82
N LEU A 72 -12.37 -6.31 -2.70
CA LEU A 72 -12.58 -6.27 -4.15
C LEU A 72 -13.17 -7.60 -4.62
N SER A 73 -14.31 -7.52 -5.31
CA SER A 73 -15.09 -8.67 -5.77
C SER A 73 -15.32 -8.67 -7.29
N SER A 74 -14.93 -7.60 -7.98
CA SER A 74 -15.07 -7.45 -9.43
C SER A 74 -13.77 -7.01 -10.09
N VAL A 75 -13.56 -7.45 -11.35
CA VAL A 75 -12.37 -7.10 -12.12
C VAL A 75 -12.31 -5.60 -12.40
N SER A 76 -13.42 -4.97 -12.75
CA SER A 76 -13.47 -3.52 -13.00
C SER A 76 -13.07 -2.71 -11.77
N THR A 77 -13.51 -3.10 -10.57
CA THR A 77 -13.08 -2.43 -9.32
C THR A 77 -11.60 -2.63 -9.02
N ALA A 78 -11.03 -3.79 -9.36
CA ALA A 78 -9.60 -4.05 -9.20
C ALA A 78 -8.76 -3.27 -10.21
N ASP A 79 -9.20 -3.18 -11.47
CA ASP A 79 -8.55 -2.38 -12.51
C ASP A 79 -8.55 -0.89 -12.14
N HIS A 80 -9.68 -0.37 -11.65
CA HIS A 80 -9.76 1.03 -11.22
C HIS A 80 -8.90 1.32 -9.99
N ALA A 81 -8.79 0.36 -9.06
CA ALA A 81 -7.86 0.45 -7.94
C ALA A 81 -6.39 0.47 -8.42
N LEU A 82 -6.01 -0.42 -9.34
CA LEU A 82 -4.68 -0.45 -9.95
C LEU A 82 -4.32 0.87 -10.61
N GLU A 83 -5.25 1.48 -11.36
CA GLU A 83 -5.04 2.78 -12.00
C GLU A 83 -4.74 3.88 -10.97
N ARG A 84 -5.50 3.95 -9.87
CA ARG A 84 -5.26 4.95 -8.81
C ARG A 84 -3.91 4.77 -8.13
N VAL A 85 -3.53 3.53 -7.80
CA VAL A 85 -2.23 3.25 -7.16
C VAL A 85 -1.08 3.57 -8.11
N ARG A 86 -1.20 3.23 -9.41
CA ARG A 86 -0.22 3.59 -10.43
C ARG A 86 -0.09 5.11 -10.60
N GLY A 87 -1.21 5.83 -10.62
CA GLY A 87 -1.22 7.29 -10.67
C GLY A 87 -0.49 7.91 -9.48
N TYR A 88 -0.72 7.38 -8.27
CA TYR A 88 0.00 7.83 -7.07
C TYR A 88 1.49 7.51 -7.14
N LEU A 89 1.88 6.30 -7.57
CA LEU A 89 3.28 5.91 -7.75
C LEU A 89 4.01 6.83 -8.74
N CYS A 90 3.38 7.16 -9.87
CA CYS A 90 3.93 8.14 -10.83
C CYS A 90 4.15 9.51 -10.19
N ALA A 91 3.18 10.00 -9.40
CA ALA A 91 3.30 11.28 -8.72
C ALA A 91 4.41 11.32 -7.65
N LEU A 92 4.63 10.22 -6.92
CA LEU A 92 5.77 10.08 -6.00
C LEU A 92 7.10 10.18 -6.75
N GLY A 93 7.22 9.47 -7.89
CA GLY A 93 8.41 9.54 -8.74
C GLY A 93 8.65 10.92 -9.38
N GLU A 94 7.60 11.69 -9.66
CA GLU A 94 7.72 13.10 -10.04
C GLU A 94 8.25 13.98 -8.90
N GLU A 95 7.70 13.84 -7.69
CA GLU A 95 8.17 14.58 -6.51
C GLU A 95 9.66 14.27 -6.24
N ARG A 96 10.03 12.99 -6.25
CA ARG A 96 11.41 12.54 -6.02
C ARG A 96 12.37 13.14 -7.04
N ARG A 97 12.08 13.03 -8.33
CA ARG A 97 12.94 13.60 -9.40
C ARG A 97 13.05 15.11 -9.31
N ALA A 98 11.94 15.82 -9.02
CA ALA A 98 11.96 17.28 -8.87
C ALA A 98 12.81 17.72 -7.67
N ARG A 99 12.72 16.99 -6.55
CA ARG A 99 13.51 17.24 -5.33
C ARG A 99 14.98 16.91 -5.53
N GLU A 100 15.32 15.79 -6.16
CA GLU A 100 16.69 15.44 -6.54
C GLU A 100 17.32 16.49 -7.48
N ALA A 101 16.56 16.96 -8.47
CA ALA A 101 17.01 18.01 -9.38
C ALA A 101 17.28 19.32 -8.64
N TYR A 102 16.42 19.69 -7.68
CA TYR A 102 16.63 20.86 -6.82
C TYR A 102 17.91 20.72 -5.98
N LEU A 103 18.07 19.61 -5.25
CA LEU A 103 19.21 19.38 -4.35
C LEU A 103 20.55 19.27 -5.11
N ARG A 104 20.54 18.75 -6.33
CA ARG A 104 21.73 18.70 -7.20
C ARG A 104 22.23 20.11 -7.57
N ARG A 105 21.31 21.07 -7.74
CA ARG A 105 21.63 22.47 -8.10
C ARG A 105 21.94 23.33 -6.87
N PHE A 106 21.19 23.10 -5.80
CA PHE A 106 21.17 23.90 -4.58
C PHE A 106 21.37 22.99 -3.37
N PRO A 107 22.61 22.56 -3.10
CA PRO A 107 22.89 21.68 -1.98
C PRO A 107 22.62 22.39 -0.64
N ALA A 108 22.25 21.58 0.33
CA ALA A 108 22.13 21.94 1.74
C ALA A 108 23.41 22.61 2.27
N GLU A 109 23.25 23.57 3.17
CA GLU A 109 24.37 24.34 3.72
C GLU A 109 25.30 23.46 4.59
N SER A 110 24.73 22.41 5.19
CA SER A 110 25.45 21.39 5.94
C SER A 110 26.44 20.63 5.05
N ALA A 111 26.04 20.27 3.83
CA ALA A 111 26.90 19.57 2.88
C ALA A 111 28.08 20.44 2.41
N SER A 112 27.85 21.73 2.18
CA SER A 112 28.90 22.66 1.73
C SER A 112 29.92 22.95 2.84
N THR A 113 29.44 23.06 4.08
CA THR A 113 30.29 23.35 5.25
C THR A 113 31.22 22.18 5.57
N LEU A 114 30.70 20.94 5.45
CA LEU A 114 31.50 19.72 5.64
C LEU A 114 32.51 19.50 4.50
N GLN A 115 32.14 19.76 3.24
CA GLN A 115 33.10 19.68 2.13
C GLN A 115 34.22 20.73 2.24
N PHE A 116 33.89 21.95 2.67
CA PHE A 116 34.89 23.01 2.84
C PHE A 116 35.80 22.76 4.05
N SER A 117 35.25 22.23 5.15
CA SER A 117 36.05 21.84 6.32
C SER A 117 36.99 20.67 6.00
N ALA A 118 36.50 19.64 5.29
CA ALA A 118 37.30 18.51 4.82
C ALA A 118 38.42 18.94 3.85
N SER A 119 38.11 19.85 2.93
CA SER A 119 39.09 20.39 1.98
C SER A 119 40.17 21.22 2.68
N ARG A 120 39.80 21.99 3.72
CA ARG A 120 40.75 22.75 4.54
C ARG A 120 41.60 21.87 5.44
N SER A 121 41.03 20.82 6.03
CA SER A 121 41.78 19.86 6.84
C SER A 121 42.77 19.07 5.98
N PHE A 122 42.39 18.66 4.76
CA PHE A 122 43.33 18.07 3.80
C PHE A 122 44.44 19.03 3.38
N ALA A 123 44.12 20.30 3.08
CA ALA A 123 45.14 21.30 2.75
C ALA A 123 46.11 21.55 3.92
N ARG A 124 45.61 21.61 5.17
CA ARG A 124 46.44 21.73 6.38
C ARG A 124 47.28 20.48 6.65
N ALA A 125 46.72 19.28 6.45
CA ALA A 125 47.44 18.02 6.60
C ALA A 125 48.58 17.90 5.58
N ARG A 126 48.32 18.29 4.32
CA ARG A 126 49.34 18.34 3.27
C ARG A 126 50.44 19.37 3.57
N ALA A 127 50.08 20.55 4.07
CA ALA A 127 51.05 21.55 4.50
C ALA A 127 51.92 21.07 5.70
N ARG A 128 51.32 20.34 6.65
CA ARG A 128 52.08 19.70 7.75
C ARG A 128 53.00 18.59 7.25
N ALA A 129 52.55 17.73 6.33
CA ALA A 129 53.41 16.68 5.77
C ALA A 129 54.64 17.25 5.04
N VAL A 130 54.47 18.38 4.34
CA VAL A 130 55.59 19.09 3.69
C VAL A 130 56.50 19.78 4.72
N GLY A 131 55.96 20.28 5.83
CA GLY A 131 56.75 20.91 6.91
C GLY A 131 57.43 19.92 7.89
N SER A 132 56.87 18.72 8.07
CA SER A 132 57.37 17.70 9.01
C SER A 132 58.54 16.88 8.46
N ALA A 133 58.86 17.00 7.17
CA ALA A 133 60.12 16.47 6.62
C ALA A 133 61.36 17.21 7.14
N SER A 134 61.20 18.30 7.91
CA SER A 134 62.30 19.15 8.38
C SER A 134 62.45 19.22 9.91
N ALA A 135 61.65 18.49 10.68
CA ALA A 135 61.67 18.59 12.15
C ALA A 135 61.58 17.21 12.82
N SER A 136 62.67 16.46 12.74
CA SER A 136 62.96 15.37 13.66
C SER A 136 63.70 15.95 14.86
N ALA A 137 63.07 16.01 16.03
CA ALA A 137 63.68 15.68 17.33
C ALA A 137 62.79 16.12 18.51
N SER A 138 62.65 15.19 19.46
CA SER A 138 62.45 15.41 20.90
C SER A 138 61.05 15.81 21.40
N GLY A 139 60.46 14.94 22.23
CA GLY A 139 59.38 15.34 23.13
C GLY A 139 58.51 14.20 23.65
N SER A 140 59.04 13.48 24.65
CA SER A 140 58.34 12.52 25.50
C SER A 140 57.59 13.23 26.64
N GLY A 141 56.46 12.65 27.09
CA GLY A 141 55.68 13.04 28.28
C GLY A 141 54.28 13.52 27.91
N GLY A 142 53.17 13.12 28.54
CA GLY A 142 52.90 12.34 29.74
C GLY A 142 51.39 12.49 30.02
N GLU A 143 50.76 11.39 30.42
CA GLU A 143 49.65 11.20 31.38
C GLU A 143 48.67 12.36 31.67
N GLY A 144 47.36 12.06 31.73
CA GLY A 144 46.37 12.99 32.30
C GLY A 144 44.91 12.57 32.16
N TRP A 145 44.48 11.67 33.03
CA TRP A 145 43.10 11.23 33.28
C TRP A 145 42.31 12.30 34.05
N SER A 146 41.03 12.57 33.71
CA SER A 146 39.93 13.14 34.54
C SER A 146 38.72 13.36 33.60
N GLY A 147 37.52 12.82 33.80
CA GLY A 147 36.74 12.76 35.03
C GLY A 147 35.72 13.92 35.01
N GLY A 148 34.43 13.64 34.80
CA GLY A 148 33.42 14.70 34.71
C GLY A 148 32.02 14.19 34.36
N GLU A 149 31.45 13.38 35.23
CA GLU A 149 30.02 13.10 35.31
C GLU A 149 29.30 14.35 35.83
N GLY A 150 28.19 14.71 35.20
CA GLY A 150 27.37 15.87 35.56
C GLY A 150 25.91 15.53 35.34
N GLU A 151 25.32 14.86 36.33
CA GLU A 151 23.88 14.70 36.49
C GLU A 151 23.27 16.04 36.88
N GLY A 152 22.19 16.42 36.21
CA GLY A 152 21.44 17.64 36.48
C GLY A 152 19.95 17.36 36.37
N GLU A 153 19.38 16.90 37.48
CA GLU A 153 17.93 16.80 37.69
C GLU A 153 17.37 18.23 37.88
N GLY A 154 16.45 18.62 36.99
CA GLY A 154 15.82 19.94 36.97
C GLY A 154 14.30 19.82 37.08
N GLU A 155 13.84 19.82 38.32
CA GLU A 155 12.57 20.26 38.90
C GLU A 155 11.40 20.67 37.96
N PHE A 156 10.30 19.93 38.11
CA PHE A 156 8.95 20.26 37.65
C PHE A 156 8.38 21.45 38.45
N GLY A 157 8.05 22.56 37.79
CA GLY A 157 7.26 23.65 38.35
C GLY A 157 5.97 23.88 37.55
N PRO A 158 4.77 23.83 38.17
CA PRO A 158 3.52 24.18 37.50
C PRO A 158 3.17 25.66 37.75
N GLY A 159 2.69 26.36 36.72
CA GLY A 159 1.96 27.61 36.88
C GLY A 159 2.62 28.82 36.24
N GLY A 160 2.09 29.24 35.08
CA GLY A 160 2.46 30.48 34.43
C GLY A 160 1.48 30.81 33.31
N ALA A 161 0.41 31.51 33.67
CA ALA A 161 -0.62 31.96 32.75
C ALA A 161 -0.06 33.00 31.75
N GLY A 162 -0.37 32.80 30.47
CA GLY A 162 -0.65 33.87 29.50
C GLY A 162 0.43 34.92 29.26
N SER A 163 1.52 34.54 28.60
CA SER A 163 2.34 35.48 27.82
C SER A 163 2.36 35.00 26.38
N LEU A 164 1.86 35.84 25.47
CA LEU A 164 2.05 35.71 24.02
C LEU A 164 3.54 35.94 23.72
N GLU A 165 4.38 34.99 24.12
CA GLU A 165 5.76 34.93 23.68
C GLU A 165 5.74 34.73 22.18
N ARG A 166 6.00 35.83 21.49
CA ARG A 166 6.36 35.88 20.09
C ARG A 166 7.72 35.22 19.97
N SER A 167 7.74 33.89 20.11
CA SER A 167 8.90 33.03 19.92
C SER A 167 9.51 33.42 18.59
N SER A 168 10.64 34.12 18.67
CA SER A 168 11.40 34.57 17.52
C SER A 168 11.82 33.33 16.75
N SER A 169 11.00 32.98 15.78
CA SER A 169 11.06 31.83 14.86
C SER A 169 12.23 31.98 13.87
N ARG A 170 13.42 32.24 14.40
CA ARG A 170 14.65 32.58 13.66
C ARG A 170 15.71 31.47 13.71
N GLY A 171 15.41 30.35 14.37
CA GLY A 171 16.37 29.27 14.66
C GLY A 171 16.26 27.99 13.82
N SER A 172 15.30 27.85 12.90
CA SER A 172 15.06 26.58 12.20
C SER A 172 15.69 26.52 10.81
N ARG A 173 16.92 27.03 10.63
CA ARG A 173 17.58 27.02 9.31
C ARG A 173 18.26 25.69 8.97
N PHE A 174 18.57 24.88 9.98
CA PHE A 174 19.16 23.55 9.80
C PHE A 174 18.12 22.46 9.55
N THR A 175 16.86 22.71 9.89
CA THR A 175 15.81 21.69 9.75
C THR A 175 15.37 21.47 8.32
N ASP A 176 15.50 22.47 7.45
CA ASP A 176 14.93 22.36 6.09
C ASP A 176 15.71 21.33 5.25
N ASP A 177 17.03 21.26 5.43
CA ASP A 177 17.92 20.37 4.68
C ASP A 177 17.81 18.90 5.12
N GLU A 178 17.85 18.64 6.43
CA GLU A 178 17.62 17.28 6.98
C GLU A 178 16.23 16.77 6.61
N ARG A 179 15.23 17.65 6.56
CA ARG A 179 13.89 17.33 6.06
C ARG A 179 13.90 16.98 4.57
N HIS A 180 14.84 17.47 3.77
CA HIS A 180 14.89 17.14 2.35
C HIS A 180 15.38 15.71 2.11
N GLU A 181 16.45 15.29 2.78
CA GLU A 181 16.99 13.93 2.69
C GLU A 181 16.04 12.92 3.32
N GLN A 182 15.52 13.21 4.52
CA GLN A 182 14.51 12.36 5.16
C GLN A 182 13.28 12.19 4.26
N ARG A 183 12.81 13.27 3.64
CA ARG A 183 11.69 13.18 2.69
C ARG A 183 12.01 12.33 1.47
N LEU A 184 13.24 12.33 0.96
CA LEU A 184 13.62 11.43 -0.15
C LEU A 184 13.58 9.96 0.27
N ALA A 185 14.05 9.64 1.47
CA ALA A 185 13.94 8.30 2.04
C ALA A 185 12.46 7.88 2.21
N ASP A 186 11.63 8.75 2.78
CA ASP A 186 10.19 8.50 2.92
C ASP A 186 9.51 8.28 1.56
N LEU A 187 9.91 9.02 0.52
CA LEU A 187 9.38 8.84 -0.83
C LEU A 187 9.77 7.47 -1.40
N GLN A 188 11.01 7.04 -1.22
CA GLN A 188 11.47 5.72 -1.66
C GLN A 188 10.72 4.59 -0.94
N GLU A 189 10.51 4.70 0.36
CA GLU A 189 9.72 3.73 1.14
C GLU A 189 8.28 3.66 0.61
N ARG A 190 7.65 4.80 0.35
CA ARG A 190 6.30 4.87 -0.22
C ARG A 190 6.21 4.33 -1.65
N GLU A 191 7.22 4.59 -2.49
CA GLU A 191 7.32 4.01 -3.84
C GLU A 191 7.36 2.47 -3.75
N ALA A 192 8.19 1.92 -2.86
CA ALA A 192 8.28 0.47 -2.63
C ALA A 192 6.95 -0.12 -2.10
N ALA A 193 6.30 0.56 -1.16
CA ALA A 193 5.00 0.15 -0.64
C ALA A 193 3.91 0.15 -1.72
N CYS A 194 3.91 1.15 -2.62
CA CYS A 194 2.99 1.20 -3.75
C CYS A 194 3.26 0.08 -4.77
N ALA A 195 4.54 -0.24 -5.04
CA ALA A 195 4.89 -1.37 -5.91
C ALA A 195 4.37 -2.70 -5.36
N ALA A 196 4.59 -2.97 -4.08
CA ALA A 196 4.05 -4.16 -3.41
C ALA A 196 2.50 -4.19 -3.38
N LEU A 197 1.85 -3.03 -3.30
CA LEU A 197 0.39 -2.94 -3.38
C LEU A 197 -0.13 -3.24 -4.80
N ILE A 198 0.58 -2.82 -5.84
CA ILE A 198 0.24 -3.13 -7.25
C ILE A 198 0.29 -4.64 -7.48
N GLU A 199 1.33 -5.32 -7.02
CA GLU A 199 1.46 -6.79 -7.13
C GLU A 199 0.28 -7.50 -6.45
N ARG A 200 -0.05 -7.09 -5.22
CA ARG A 200 -1.20 -7.65 -4.48
C ARG A 200 -2.54 -7.42 -5.18
N LEU A 201 -2.74 -6.25 -5.78
CA LEU A 201 -3.94 -5.95 -6.56
C LEU A 201 -4.01 -6.78 -7.85
N GLN A 202 -2.87 -7.03 -8.52
CA GLN A 202 -2.80 -7.89 -9.70
C GLN A 202 -3.15 -9.35 -9.33
N GLN A 203 -2.55 -9.88 -8.27
CA GLN A 203 -2.90 -11.19 -7.75
C GLN A 203 -4.40 -11.28 -7.42
N ARG A 204 -4.94 -10.28 -6.72
CA ARG A 204 -6.38 -10.26 -6.38
C ARG A 204 -7.26 -10.23 -7.62
N ARG A 205 -6.88 -9.49 -8.65
CA ARG A 205 -7.58 -9.45 -9.94
C ARG A 205 -7.61 -10.84 -10.59
N GLU A 206 -6.49 -11.55 -10.61
CA GLU A 206 -6.40 -12.91 -11.16
C GLU A 206 -7.28 -13.90 -10.40
N GLU A 207 -7.29 -13.83 -9.06
CA GLU A 207 -8.20 -14.64 -8.23
C GLU A 207 -9.68 -14.42 -8.60
N ILE A 208 -10.08 -13.15 -8.80
CA ILE A 208 -11.46 -12.83 -9.20
C ILE A 208 -11.77 -13.43 -10.58
N VAL A 209 -10.84 -13.33 -11.54
CA VAL A 209 -10.99 -13.93 -12.88
C VAL A 209 -11.12 -15.45 -12.77
N ALA A 210 -10.25 -16.12 -12.02
CA ALA A 210 -10.31 -17.56 -11.81
C ALA A 210 -11.66 -17.98 -11.18
N ALA A 211 -12.11 -17.27 -10.15
CA ALA A 211 -13.40 -17.52 -9.50
C ALA A 211 -14.61 -17.30 -10.44
N MET A 212 -14.51 -16.38 -11.40
CA MET A 212 -15.54 -16.20 -12.44
C MET A 212 -15.51 -17.34 -13.46
N GLN A 213 -14.33 -17.81 -13.87
CA GLN A 213 -14.18 -18.92 -14.80
C GLN A 213 -14.72 -20.24 -14.20
N VAL A 214 -14.43 -20.52 -12.93
CA VAL A 214 -14.99 -21.69 -12.22
C VAL A 214 -16.52 -21.65 -12.18
N ARG A 215 -17.10 -20.47 -11.89
CA ARG A 215 -18.57 -20.29 -11.90
C ARG A 215 -19.18 -20.46 -13.28
N ARG A 216 -18.48 -20.04 -14.34
CA ARG A 216 -18.93 -20.23 -15.72
C ARG A 216 -18.88 -21.70 -16.13
N GLY A 217 -17.77 -22.39 -15.87
CA GLY A 217 -17.62 -23.81 -16.16
C GLY A 217 -18.66 -24.69 -15.44
N GLY A 218 -18.97 -24.36 -14.17
CA GLY A 218 -20.01 -25.09 -13.42
C GLY A 218 -21.43 -24.88 -13.94
N ARG A 219 -21.73 -23.74 -14.57
CA ARG A 219 -23.02 -23.51 -15.25
C ARG A 219 -23.10 -24.29 -16.55
N GLU A 220 -22.02 -24.29 -17.33
CA GLU A 220 -21.94 -25.03 -18.58
C GLU A 220 -22.06 -26.54 -18.32
N SER A 221 -21.42 -27.08 -17.27
CA SER A 221 -21.57 -28.49 -16.89
C SER A 221 -22.98 -28.82 -16.41
N SER A 222 -23.58 -27.96 -15.58
CA SER A 222 -24.96 -28.15 -15.11
C SER A 222 -25.97 -28.07 -16.26
N GLN A 223 -25.72 -27.22 -17.26
CA GLN A 223 -26.55 -27.13 -18.46
C GLN A 223 -26.43 -28.40 -19.32
N VAL A 224 -25.22 -28.93 -19.51
CA VAL A 224 -25.01 -30.19 -20.24
C VAL A 224 -25.69 -31.37 -19.54
N ASP A 225 -25.67 -31.41 -18.21
CA ASP A 225 -26.37 -32.44 -17.44
C ASP A 225 -27.90 -32.32 -17.57
N LEU A 226 -28.44 -31.10 -17.52
CA LEU A 226 -29.86 -30.84 -17.76
C LEU A 226 -30.30 -31.19 -19.19
N GLU A 227 -29.45 -31.00 -20.19
CA GLU A 227 -29.73 -31.41 -21.58
C GLU A 227 -29.61 -32.93 -21.79
N ARG A 228 -28.77 -33.63 -21.01
CA ARG A 228 -28.63 -35.09 -21.06
C ARG A 228 -29.73 -35.84 -20.33
N GLU A 229 -30.27 -35.30 -19.24
CA GLU A 229 -31.35 -35.94 -18.49
C GLU A 229 -32.57 -36.34 -19.34
N PRO A 230 -33.14 -35.49 -20.21
CA PRO A 230 -34.29 -35.87 -21.03
C PRO A 230 -33.94 -36.92 -22.09
N LEU A 231 -32.72 -36.91 -22.63
CA LEU A 231 -32.26 -37.94 -23.58
C LEU A 231 -32.13 -39.31 -22.88
N LEU A 232 -31.63 -39.31 -21.64
CA LEU A 232 -31.54 -40.52 -20.83
C LEU A 232 -32.92 -40.98 -20.33
N ALA A 233 -33.84 -40.07 -20.03
CA ALA A 233 -35.23 -40.38 -19.68
C ALA A 233 -35.99 -41.00 -20.86
N ALA A 234 -35.88 -40.43 -22.07
CA ALA A 234 -36.47 -40.98 -23.28
C ALA A 234 -35.89 -42.37 -23.64
N ALA A 235 -34.59 -42.59 -23.43
CA ALA A 235 -33.96 -43.90 -23.60
C ALA A 235 -34.42 -44.94 -22.55
N ARG A 236 -34.87 -44.50 -21.37
CA ARG A 236 -35.45 -45.38 -20.34
C ARG A 236 -36.92 -45.74 -20.64
N GLU A 237 -37.69 -44.83 -21.23
CA GLU A 237 -39.09 -45.09 -21.60
C GLU A 237 -39.24 -46.03 -22.80
N SER A 238 -38.25 -46.14 -23.69
CA SER A 238 -38.31 -47.05 -24.84
C SER A 238 -37.98 -48.52 -24.53
N ARG A 239 -37.53 -48.84 -23.30
CA ARG A 239 -37.43 -50.24 -22.86
C ARG A 239 -38.76 -50.66 -22.23
N PRO A 240 -39.60 -51.48 -22.91
CA PRO A 240 -40.74 -52.10 -22.25
C PRO A 240 -40.20 -52.89 -21.07
N SER A 241 -40.44 -52.40 -19.86
CA SER A 241 -39.98 -53.03 -18.65
C SER A 241 -40.49 -54.47 -18.66
N ARG A 242 -39.57 -55.43 -18.78
CA ARG A 242 -39.89 -56.87 -18.74
C ARG A 242 -40.62 -57.24 -17.43
N TRP A 243 -40.52 -56.37 -16.44
CA TRP A 243 -41.16 -56.42 -15.13
C TRP A 243 -42.59 -55.84 -15.10
N GLY A 244 -42.99 -54.99 -16.05
CA GLY A 244 -44.33 -54.42 -16.13
C GLY A 244 -45.42 -55.46 -16.40
N ARG A 245 -45.11 -56.53 -17.15
CA ARG A 245 -46.06 -57.62 -17.39
C ARG A 245 -46.32 -58.48 -16.14
N VAL A 246 -45.28 -58.73 -15.33
CA VAL A 246 -45.42 -59.54 -14.11
C VAL A 246 -46.14 -58.76 -13.02
N GLY A 247 -45.82 -57.47 -12.86
CA GLY A 247 -46.48 -56.60 -11.87
C GLY A 247 -47.96 -56.33 -12.19
N TRP A 248 -48.34 -56.24 -13.47
CA TRP A 248 -49.74 -56.02 -13.85
C TRP A 248 -50.61 -57.26 -13.62
N ALA A 249 -50.10 -58.46 -13.96
CA ALA A 249 -50.77 -59.71 -13.65
C ALA A 249 -50.95 -59.92 -12.13
N TRP A 250 -49.93 -59.61 -11.33
CA TRP A 250 -50.01 -59.70 -9.87
C TRP A 250 -51.01 -58.69 -9.28
N ARG A 251 -51.08 -57.47 -9.81
CA ARG A 251 -52.06 -56.45 -9.40
C ARG A 251 -53.49 -56.88 -9.72
N ILE A 252 -53.73 -57.47 -10.89
CA ILE A 252 -55.04 -58.01 -11.26
C ILE A 252 -55.42 -59.19 -10.38
N ALA A 253 -54.48 -60.11 -10.10
CA ALA A 253 -54.72 -61.23 -9.21
C ALA A 253 -55.07 -60.77 -7.78
N LEU A 254 -54.34 -59.79 -7.24
CA LEU A 254 -54.64 -59.18 -5.94
C LEU A 254 -56.02 -58.52 -5.92
N LEU A 255 -56.38 -57.77 -6.96
CA LEU A 255 -57.71 -57.14 -7.09
C LEU A 255 -58.83 -58.17 -7.16
N ALA A 256 -58.64 -59.24 -7.92
CA ALA A 256 -59.61 -60.34 -8.03
C ALA A 256 -59.80 -61.06 -6.69
N ILE A 257 -58.72 -61.30 -5.93
CA ILE A 257 -58.78 -61.87 -4.59
C ILE A 257 -59.52 -60.92 -3.64
N LEU A 258 -59.19 -59.63 -3.66
CA LEU A 258 -59.84 -58.62 -2.81
C LEU A 258 -61.34 -58.52 -3.10
N LEU A 259 -61.72 -58.51 -4.37
CA LEU A 259 -63.11 -58.39 -4.80
C LEU A 259 -63.91 -59.69 -4.65
N GLY A 260 -63.27 -60.86 -4.64
CA GLY A 260 -63.96 -62.15 -4.50
C GLY A 260 -64.01 -62.68 -3.08
N VAL A 261 -62.87 -62.65 -2.37
CA VAL A 261 -62.74 -63.28 -1.05
C VAL A 261 -63.36 -62.41 0.04
N ILE A 262 -63.20 -61.08 -0.02
CA ILE A 262 -63.74 -60.19 1.02
C ILE A 262 -65.27 -60.26 1.09
N PRO A 263 -66.04 -60.13 -0.02
CA PRO A 263 -67.50 -60.24 0.07
C PRO A 263 -67.96 -61.63 0.50
N LEU A 264 -67.23 -62.69 0.13
CA LEU A 264 -67.54 -64.05 0.57
C LEU A 264 -67.39 -64.20 2.09
N VAL A 265 -66.30 -63.70 2.67
CA VAL A 265 -66.07 -63.73 4.12
C VAL A 265 -67.11 -62.86 4.85
N VAL A 266 -67.47 -61.70 4.30
CA VAL A 266 -68.54 -60.84 4.84
C VAL A 266 -69.89 -61.55 4.79
N ALA A 267 -70.24 -62.22 3.69
CA ALA A 267 -71.48 -62.97 3.58
C ALA A 267 -71.54 -64.15 4.58
N LEU A 268 -70.45 -64.90 4.74
CA LEU A 268 -70.36 -66.01 5.68
C LEU A 268 -70.44 -65.56 7.15
N THR A 269 -69.83 -64.43 7.49
CA THR A 269 -69.93 -63.85 8.84
C THR A 269 -71.34 -63.32 9.11
N PHE A 270 -72.01 -62.75 8.10
CA PHE A 270 -73.40 -62.33 8.20
C PHE A 270 -74.35 -63.52 8.38
N LEU A 271 -74.18 -64.60 7.60
CA LEU A 271 -74.94 -65.84 7.73
C LEU A 271 -74.78 -66.49 9.11
N LYS A 272 -73.55 -66.52 9.67
CA LYS A 272 -73.33 -66.99 11.04
C LYS A 272 -74.06 -66.13 12.07
N ARG A 273 -74.07 -64.80 11.92
CA ARG A 273 -74.79 -63.91 12.85
C ARG A 273 -76.31 -64.10 12.78
N VAL A 274 -76.88 -64.20 11.58
CA VAL A 274 -78.33 -64.37 11.41
C VAL A 274 -78.79 -65.79 11.81
N GLY A 275 -77.95 -66.81 11.61
CA GLY A 275 -78.26 -68.19 12.00
C GLY A 275 -78.32 -68.40 13.51
N VAL A 276 -77.55 -67.64 14.30
CA VAL A 276 -77.55 -67.74 15.78
C VAL A 276 -78.82 -67.12 16.39
N SER A 277 -79.48 -66.19 15.70
CA SER A 277 -80.69 -65.52 16.21
C SER A 277 -81.97 -66.36 16.14
N LYS A 278 -81.95 -67.55 15.51
CA LYS A 278 -83.15 -68.41 15.40
C LYS A 278 -83.26 -69.49 16.48
N SER A 279 -82.31 -69.59 17.41
CA SER A 279 -82.29 -70.65 18.44
C SER A 279 -82.68 -70.19 19.85
N ALA A 280 -83.17 -68.95 20.03
CA ALA A 280 -83.43 -68.37 21.35
C ALA A 280 -84.89 -67.88 21.56
N SER A 281 -85.87 -68.60 21.00
CA SER A 281 -87.29 -68.41 21.32
C SER A 281 -87.97 -69.78 21.44
N ILE A 282 -87.75 -70.43 22.57
CA ILE A 282 -88.65 -71.45 23.17
C ILE A 282 -88.87 -71.01 24.60
#